data_AF-A0A2X1KFR3-F1
#
_entry.id   AF-A0A2X1KFR3-F1
#
_cell.length_a   1.000
_cell.length_b   1.000
_cell.length_c   1.000
_cell.angle_alpha   90.00
_cell.angle_beta   90.00
_cell.angle_gamma   90.00
#
_symmetry.space_group_name_H-M   'P 1'
#
loop_
_entity.id
_entity.type
_entity.pdbx_description
1 polymer ?
#
loop_
_entity_poly.entity_id
_entity_poly.type
_entity_poly.pdbx_seq_one_letter_code
_entity_poly.pdbx_strand_id
1 'polypeptide(L)'
;MSYPNGEALLEEALRLGADVVGAIPHFEFTREYGVESLHKTFALAQKYDRLIDVHCDEIDDEQSRFVETVAALAHREGMGARVTASHTTAMHSYNGAYTSTPVPLAENVRY
;
A
#
# COMPACT_ATOMS: atom_id res chain seq x y z
N MET A 1 6.17 -7.55 8.52
CA MET A 1 5.02 -7.18 9.38
C MET A 1 5.45 -7.22 10.82
N SER A 2 5.26 -6.11 11.51
CA SER A 2 5.79 -5.82 12.85
C SER A 2 4.89 -6.34 13.97
N TYR A 3 3.60 -6.55 13.70
CA TYR A 3 2.65 -7.06 14.67
C TYR A 3 2.72 -8.60 14.77
N PRO A 4 2.77 -9.18 15.99
CA PRO A 4 2.76 -10.63 16.17
C PRO A 4 1.54 -11.28 15.50
N ASN A 5 1.79 -12.29 14.65
CA ASN A 5 0.77 -12.98 13.87
C ASN A 5 -0.05 -12.08 12.92
N GLY A 6 0.43 -10.86 12.59
CA GLY A 6 -0.32 -9.90 11.77
C GLY A 6 -0.78 -10.46 10.42
N GLU A 7 0.08 -11.21 9.73
CA GLU A 7 -0.24 -11.84 8.44
C GLU A 7 -1.33 -12.92 8.57
N ALA A 8 -1.26 -13.74 9.62
CA ALA A 8 -2.25 -14.79 9.87
C ALA A 8 -3.62 -14.20 10.24
N LEU A 9 -3.64 -13.14 11.03
CA LEU A 9 -4.86 -12.40 11.39
C LEU A 9 -5.47 -11.70 10.18
N LEU A 10 -4.64 -11.10 9.32
CA LEU A 10 -5.10 -10.49 8.08
C LEU A 10 -5.74 -11.53 7.17
N GLU A 11 -5.09 -12.68 6.99
CA GLU A 11 -5.65 -13.78 6.20
C GLU A 11 -6.93 -14.34 6.80
N GLU A 12 -7.01 -14.47 8.13
CA GLU A 12 -8.23 -14.89 8.83
C GLU A 12 -9.39 -13.92 8.61
N ALA A 13 -9.15 -12.61 8.69
CA ALA A 13 -10.16 -11.60 8.40
C ALA A 13 -10.72 -11.71 6.97
N LEU A 14 -9.86 -12.02 6.00
CA LEU A 14 -10.28 -12.27 4.61
C LEU A 14 -11.12 -13.54 4.47
N ARG A 15 -10.77 -14.61 5.21
CA ARG A 15 -11.59 -15.84 5.26
C ARG A 15 -12.95 -15.61 5.91
N LEU A 16 -13.02 -14.72 6.90
CA LEU A 16 -14.28 -14.33 7.56
C LEU A 16 -15.17 -13.44 6.70
N GLY A 17 -14.66 -12.88 5.61
CA GLY A 17 -15.46 -12.21 4.58
C GLY A 17 -15.06 -10.78 4.25
N ALA A 18 -13.98 -10.23 4.82
CA ALA A 18 -13.57 -8.85 4.55
C ALA A 18 -13.38 -8.56 3.05
N ASP A 19 -14.03 -7.50 2.56
CA ASP A 19 -14.09 -7.16 1.12
C ASP A 19 -12.80 -6.53 0.58
N VAL A 20 -11.99 -5.94 1.47
CA VAL A 20 -10.82 -5.14 1.14
C VAL A 20 -9.64 -5.56 2.01
N VAL A 21 -8.45 -5.68 1.41
CA VAL A 21 -7.19 -5.94 2.11
C VAL A 21 -6.52 -4.61 2.46
N GLY A 22 -6.21 -4.44 3.75
CA GLY A 22 -5.52 -3.26 4.27
C GLY A 22 -4.00 -3.41 4.36
N ALA A 23 -3.30 -2.28 4.47
CA ALA A 23 -1.91 -2.18 4.94
C ALA A 23 -1.62 -0.80 5.53
N ILE A 24 -0.61 -0.71 6.40
CA ILE A 24 -0.10 0.53 7.01
C ILE A 24 1.44 0.57 6.97
N PRO A 25 2.05 0.69 5.77
CA PRO A 25 3.49 0.46 5.59
C PRO A 25 4.37 1.46 6.35
N HIS A 26 3.89 2.70 6.55
CA HIS A 26 4.62 3.76 7.26
C HIS A 26 4.71 3.54 8.78
N PHE A 27 3.96 2.59 9.33
CA PHE A 27 3.97 2.26 10.77
C PHE A 27 4.75 0.96 11.08
N GLU A 28 5.34 0.33 10.07
CA GLU A 28 6.19 -0.83 10.24
C GLU A 28 7.55 -0.44 10.87
N PHE A 29 8.21 -1.36 11.59
CA PHE A 29 9.45 -1.08 12.31
C PHE A 29 10.60 -0.61 11.42
N THR A 30 10.61 -1.04 10.16
CA THR A 30 11.61 -0.64 9.18
C THR A 30 10.95 -0.37 7.85
N ARG A 31 11.63 0.42 7.01
CA ARG A 31 11.21 0.65 5.62
C ARG A 31 11.05 -0.66 4.87
N GLU A 32 11.98 -1.60 5.07
CA GLU A 32 11.97 -2.90 4.43
C GLU A 32 10.74 -3.71 4.83
N TYR A 33 10.30 -3.62 6.09
CA TYR A 33 9.07 -4.26 6.55
C TYR A 33 7.82 -3.60 5.95
N GLY A 34 7.84 -2.27 5.75
CA GLY A 34 6.80 -1.54 5.01
C GLY A 34 6.68 -2.01 3.55
N VAL A 35 7.81 -2.21 2.86
CA VAL A 35 7.80 -2.73 1.49
C VAL A 35 7.32 -4.19 1.46
N GLU A 36 7.82 -5.03 2.36
CA GLU A 36 7.43 -6.44 2.45
C GLU A 36 5.92 -6.59 2.77
N SER A 37 5.37 -5.75 3.65
CA SER A 37 3.94 -5.80 3.99
C SER A 37 3.06 -5.50 2.77
N LEU A 38 3.44 -4.56 1.91
CA LEU A 38 2.74 -4.30 0.65
C LEU A 38 2.76 -5.53 -0.27
N HIS A 39 3.91 -6.19 -0.43
CA HIS A 39 3.97 -7.42 -1.23
C HIS A 39 3.00 -8.50 -0.73
N LYS A 40 2.91 -8.67 0.59
CA LYS A 40 1.98 -9.62 1.22
C LYS A 40 0.53 -9.23 1.01
N THR A 41 0.20 -7.94 1.15
CA THR A 41 -1.14 -7.40 0.90
C THR A 41 -1.59 -7.66 -0.55
N PHE A 42 -0.73 -7.40 -1.53
CA PHE A 42 -1.04 -7.70 -2.94
C PHE A 42 -1.20 -9.21 -3.19
N ALA A 43 -0.35 -10.05 -2.59
CA ALA A 43 -0.46 -11.51 -2.73
C ALA A 43 -1.78 -12.04 -2.14
N LEU A 44 -2.20 -11.54 -0.97
CA LEU A 44 -3.47 -11.91 -0.34
C LEU A 44 -4.67 -11.41 -1.14
N ALA A 45 -4.62 -10.17 -1.64
CA ALA A 45 -5.69 -9.62 -2.46
C ALA A 45 -5.92 -10.43 -3.75
N GLN A 46 -4.84 -10.87 -4.41
CA GLN A 46 -4.93 -11.76 -5.56
C GLN A 46 -5.46 -13.15 -5.18
N LYS A 47 -4.97 -13.73 -4.08
CA LYS A 47 -5.40 -15.07 -3.62
C LYS A 47 -6.90 -15.14 -3.29
N TYR A 48 -7.44 -14.08 -2.70
CA TYR A 48 -8.83 -14.02 -2.22
C TYR A 48 -9.77 -13.21 -3.12
N ASP A 49 -9.26 -12.74 -4.27
CA ASP A 49 -9.97 -11.86 -5.21
C ASP A 49 -10.63 -10.63 -4.52
N ARG A 50 -9.84 -9.88 -3.75
CA ARG A 50 -10.31 -8.71 -2.97
C ARG A 50 -9.75 -7.38 -3.48
N LEU A 51 -10.40 -6.29 -3.06
CA LEU A 51 -9.89 -4.93 -3.29
C LEU A 51 -8.72 -4.64 -2.35
N ILE A 52 -7.94 -3.59 -2.63
CA ILE A 52 -6.84 -3.13 -1.77
C ILE A 52 -7.10 -1.67 -1.38
N ASP A 53 -6.98 -1.37 -0.09
CA ASP A 53 -7.00 0.01 0.42
C ASP A 53 -5.92 0.17 1.48
N VAL A 54 -4.89 0.96 1.15
CA VAL A 54 -3.70 1.14 1.99
C VAL A 54 -3.79 2.48 2.70
N HIS A 55 -3.61 2.51 4.03
CA HIS A 55 -3.31 3.75 4.75
C HIS A 55 -1.87 4.12 4.43
N CYS A 56 -1.71 4.91 3.37
CA CYS A 56 -0.46 5.10 2.68
C CYS A 56 0.15 6.43 3.11
N ASP A 57 1.38 6.39 3.64
CA ASP A 57 2.16 7.59 3.98
C ASP A 57 1.40 8.65 4.81
N GLU A 58 0.65 8.23 5.84
CA GLU A 58 -0.10 9.10 6.77
C GLU A 58 0.82 9.68 7.86
N ILE A 59 1.90 10.33 7.44
CA ILE A 59 2.93 10.92 8.29
C ILE A 59 3.57 12.11 7.57
N ASP A 60 3.98 13.14 8.32
CA ASP A 60 4.65 14.33 7.77
C ASP A 60 6.16 14.13 7.57
N ASP A 61 6.55 13.00 6.97
CA ASP A 61 7.95 12.65 6.65
C ASP A 61 8.16 12.59 5.13
N GLU A 62 9.04 13.42 4.57
CA GLU A 62 9.29 13.47 3.13
C GLU A 62 9.92 12.19 2.54
N GLN A 63 10.41 11.29 3.40
CA GLN A 63 11.00 10.01 3.02
C GLN A 63 9.99 8.85 3.05
N SER A 64 8.79 9.08 3.61
CA SER A 64 7.68 8.13 3.59
C SER A 64 7.06 8.08 2.19
N ARG A 65 7.54 7.14 1.37
CA ARG A 65 7.28 7.04 -0.08
C ARG A 65 6.71 5.67 -0.48
N PHE A 66 5.90 5.07 0.37
CA PHE A 66 5.34 3.74 0.07
C PHE A 66 4.33 3.78 -1.07
N VAL A 67 3.75 4.95 -1.36
CA VAL A 67 2.83 5.16 -2.47
C VAL A 67 3.44 4.76 -3.83
N GLU A 68 4.75 4.95 -4.03
CA GLU A 68 5.44 4.53 -5.27
C GLU A 68 5.42 3.01 -5.44
N THR A 69 5.53 2.28 -4.32
CA THR A 69 5.51 0.82 -4.30
C THR A 69 4.10 0.30 -4.53
N VAL A 70 3.08 0.94 -3.94
CA VAL A 70 1.66 0.61 -4.19
C VAL A 70 1.34 0.75 -5.68
N ALA A 71 1.71 1.87 -6.31
CA ALA A 71 1.45 2.10 -7.72
C ALA A 71 2.24 1.14 -8.64
N ALA A 72 3.50 0.87 -8.32
CA ALA A 72 4.31 -0.08 -9.09
C ALA A 72 3.73 -1.50 -9.04
N LEU A 73 3.28 -1.96 -7.86
CA LEU A 73 2.63 -3.26 -7.69
C LEU A 73 1.27 -3.31 -8.40
N ALA A 74 0.45 -2.28 -8.23
CA ALA A 74 -0.86 -2.19 -8.89
C ALA A 74 -0.74 -2.25 -10.43
N HIS A 75 0.26 -1.56 -10.98
CA HIS A 75 0.56 -1.61 -12.41
C HIS A 75 1.06 -3.00 -12.85
N ARG A 76 2.03 -3.57 -12.12
CA ARG A 76 2.63 -4.87 -12.45
C ARG A 76 1.62 -6.00 -12.45
N GLU A 77 0.71 -6.02 -11.48
CA GLU A 77 -0.33 -7.04 -11.35
C GLU A 77 -1.58 -6.75 -12.19
N GLY A 78 -1.64 -5.61 -12.89
CA GLY A 78 -2.82 -5.20 -13.67
C GLY A 78 -4.06 -4.95 -12.80
N MET A 79 -3.87 -4.63 -11.51
CA MET A 79 -4.95 -4.49 -10.52
C MET A 79 -5.37 -3.05 -10.27
N GLY A 80 -4.89 -2.08 -11.05
CA GLY A 80 -5.00 -0.67 -10.70
C GLY A 80 -6.40 -0.15 -10.34
N ALA A 81 -7.44 -0.59 -11.07
CA ALA A 81 -8.83 -0.22 -10.79
C ALA A 81 -9.36 -0.73 -9.41
N ARG A 82 -8.62 -1.63 -8.75
CA ARG A 82 -8.97 -2.28 -7.49
C ARG A 82 -8.11 -1.81 -6.30
N VAL A 83 -7.22 -0.85 -6.52
CA VAL A 83 -6.28 -0.36 -5.51
C VAL A 83 -6.56 1.10 -5.18
N THR A 84 -6.67 1.37 -3.89
CA THR A 84 -6.75 2.71 -3.31
C THR A 84 -5.55 2.94 -2.39
N ALA A 85 -4.93 4.13 -2.48
CA ALA A 85 -3.93 4.61 -1.53
C ALA A 85 -4.54 5.79 -0.76
N SER A 86 -5.03 5.52 0.43
CA SER A 86 -5.67 6.50 1.30
C SER A 86 -4.63 7.38 2.03
N HIS A 87 -5.02 8.61 2.35
CA HIS A 87 -4.24 9.65 3.04
C HIS A 87 -3.15 10.29 2.19
N THR A 88 -2.03 9.58 1.97
CA THR A 88 -0.85 10.09 1.23
C THR A 88 -0.38 11.47 1.69
N THR A 89 -0.49 11.77 3.00
CA THR A 89 -0.21 13.11 3.54
C THR A 89 1.25 13.51 3.35
N ALA A 90 2.17 12.54 3.37
CA ALA A 90 3.59 12.77 3.09
C ALA A 90 3.84 13.41 1.71
N MET A 91 2.95 13.20 0.72
CA MET A 91 3.08 13.81 -0.61
C MET A 91 3.08 15.34 -0.55
N HIS A 92 2.46 15.94 0.47
CA HIS A 92 2.52 17.38 0.71
C HIS A 92 3.95 17.87 1.00
N SER A 93 4.77 17.00 1.61
CA SER A 93 6.13 17.31 2.06
C SER A 93 7.22 16.82 1.10
N TYR A 94 6.86 16.17 -0.01
CA TYR A 94 7.83 15.66 -0.96
C TYR A 94 8.61 16.77 -1.67
N ASN A 95 9.85 16.44 -2.05
CA ASN A 95 10.62 17.27 -2.97
C ASN A 95 9.88 17.38 -4.31
N GLY A 96 9.70 18.61 -4.81
CA GLY A 96 8.96 18.87 -6.05
C GLY A 96 9.49 18.14 -7.29
N ALA A 97 10.81 17.90 -7.39
CA ALA A 97 11.38 17.11 -8.49
C ALA A 97 10.90 15.65 -8.42
N TYR A 98 10.83 15.09 -7.22
CA TYR A 98 10.33 13.73 -6.99
C TYR A 98 8.83 13.64 -7.29
N THR A 99 8.01 14.58 -6.79
CA THR A 99 6.56 14.64 -7.08
C THR A 99 6.26 14.85 -8.56
N SER A 100 7.10 15.59 -9.28
CA SER A 100 6.94 15.82 -10.72
C SER A 100 7.33 14.64 -11.60
N THR A 101 8.01 13.63 -11.02
CA THR A 101 8.38 12.44 -11.77
C THR A 101 7.10 11.68 -12.14
N PRO A 102 6.88 11.32 -13.41
CA PRO A 102 5.75 10.51 -13.83
C PRO A 102 5.95 9.07 -13.34
N VAL A 103 5.80 8.86 -12.04
CA VAL A 103 5.61 7.54 -11.46
C VAL A 103 4.22 7.09 -11.92
N PRO A 104 3.96 5.78 -12.15
CA PRO A 104 2.65 5.22 -12.49
C PRO A 104 1.50 5.51 -11.50
N LEU A 105 1.76 6.36 -10.49
CA LEU A 105 0.84 6.89 -9.51
C LEU A 105 -0.48 7.34 -10.15
N ALA A 106 -0.45 8.19 -11.16
CA ALA A 106 -1.65 8.91 -11.60
C ALA A 106 -2.69 8.07 -12.36
N GLU A 107 -2.30 6.98 -13.03
CA GLU A 107 -3.21 6.23 -13.91
C GLU A 107 -3.74 4.94 -13.30
N ASN A 108 -3.09 4.42 -12.25
CA ASN A 108 -3.31 3.05 -11.79
C ASN A 108 -3.78 2.92 -10.34
N VAL A 109 -3.88 3.99 -9.55
CA VAL A 109 -4.32 3.90 -8.16
C VAL A 109 -5.24 5.06 -7.86
N ARG A 110 -6.33 4.80 -7.13
CA ARG A 110 -7.21 5.88 -6.63
C ARG A 110 -6.62 6.45 -5.33
N TYR A 111 -6.66 7.77 -5.20
CA TYR A 111 -6.20 8.53 -4.03
C TYR A 111 -7.38 9.17 -3.31
#